data_AF-A8UQR6-F1
#
_entry.id   AF-A8UQR6-F1
#
_cell.length_a   1.000
_cell.length_b   1.000
_cell.length_c   1.000
_cell.angle_alpha   90.00
_cell.angle_beta   90.00
_cell.angle_gamma   90.00
#
_symmetry.space_group_name_H-M   'P 1'
#
loop_
_entity.id
_entity.type
_entity.pdbx_description
1 polymer ?
#
loop_
_entity_poly.entity_id
_entity_poly.type
_entity_poly.pdbx_seq_one_letter_code
_entity_poly.pdbx_strand_id
1 'polypeptide(L)'
;MSWGKATNYFTAKVIAKRRYLRPEWINMARRKEGVAKEEVQKDGRIRRWIYIEEADKYLRVVFLPDGETVHNAFFDRNFNKEVT
;
A
#
# COMPACT_ATOMS: atom_id res chain seq x y z
N MET A 1 -3.77 -11.96 -10.04
CA MET A 1 -2.89 -12.58 -9.02
C MET A 1 -3.59 -12.63 -7.65
N SER A 2 -2.98 -13.16 -6.59
CA SER A 2 -3.54 -13.14 -5.22
C SER A 2 -2.97 -11.99 -4.39
N TRP A 3 -3.65 -11.62 -3.28
CA TRP A 3 -3.22 -10.56 -2.36
C TRP A 3 -1.92 -10.87 -1.57
N GLY A 4 -1.44 -12.12 -1.63
CA GLY A 4 -0.35 -12.59 -0.77
C GLY A 4 -0.74 -12.59 0.72
N LYS A 5 0.24 -12.38 1.61
CA LYS A 5 -0.02 -12.25 3.04
C LYS A 5 -0.83 -10.99 3.32
N ALA A 6 -2.01 -11.15 3.92
CA ALA A 6 -2.94 -10.08 4.24
C ALA A 6 -3.63 -10.35 5.58
N THR A 7 -3.95 -9.29 6.33
CA THR A 7 -4.75 -9.42 7.56
C THR A 7 -6.23 -9.69 7.26
N ASN A 8 -6.95 -10.30 8.21
CA ASN A 8 -8.41 -10.44 8.12
C ASN A 8 -9.13 -9.09 7.98
N TYR A 9 -8.59 -8.05 8.63
CA TYR A 9 -9.10 -6.69 8.46
C TYR A 9 -8.99 -6.21 7.00
N PHE A 10 -7.86 -6.50 6.33
CA PHE A 10 -7.66 -6.15 4.94
C PHE A 10 -8.70 -6.83 4.04
N THR A 11 -8.80 -8.16 4.12
CA THR A 11 -9.69 -8.94 3.25
C THR A 11 -11.16 -8.65 3.52
N ALA A 12 -11.57 -8.52 4.79
CA ALA A 12 -12.97 -8.34 5.14
C ALA A 12 -13.47 -6.88 5.08
N LYS A 13 -12.61 -5.89 5.35
CA LYS A 13 -13.03 -4.47 5.47
C LYS A 13 -12.42 -3.57 4.41
N VAL A 14 -11.13 -3.73 4.10
CA VAL A 14 -10.43 -2.84 3.16
C VAL A 14 -10.91 -3.09 1.74
N ILE A 15 -10.90 -4.36 1.29
CA ILE A 15 -11.35 -4.73 -0.06
C ILE A 15 -12.82 -4.40 -0.29
N ALA A 16 -13.69 -4.67 0.70
CA ALA A 16 -15.11 -4.36 0.63
C ALA A 16 -15.37 -2.86 0.35
N LYS A 17 -14.59 -1.97 0.96
CA LYS A 17 -14.70 -0.51 0.80
C LYS A 17 -13.90 0.05 -0.38
N ARG A 18 -12.91 -0.68 -0.87
CA ARG A 18 -11.92 -0.20 -1.86
C ARG A 18 -11.78 -1.20 -3.00
N ARG A 19 -12.89 -1.45 -3.69
CA ARG A 19 -12.98 -2.40 -4.82
C ARG A 19 -12.08 -2.04 -6.00
N TYR A 20 -11.55 -0.82 -6.04
CA TYR A 20 -10.59 -0.37 -7.04
C TYR A 20 -9.18 -0.93 -6.81
N LEU A 21 -8.85 -1.44 -5.61
CA LEU A 21 -7.54 -2.01 -5.34
C LEU A 21 -7.31 -3.23 -6.21
N ARG A 22 -6.07 -3.38 -6.70
CA ARG A 22 -5.63 -4.52 -7.49
C ARG A 22 -4.54 -5.29 -6.74
N PRO A 23 -4.57 -6.64 -6.72
CA PRO A 23 -3.50 -7.44 -6.12
C PRO A 23 -2.10 -7.06 -6.62
N GLU A 24 -2.00 -6.70 -7.89
CA GLU A 24 -0.76 -6.33 -8.57
C GLU A 24 -0.12 -5.10 -7.91
N TRP A 25 -0.90 -4.07 -7.58
CA TRP A 25 -0.40 -2.87 -6.90
C TRP A 25 0.11 -3.17 -5.49
N ILE A 26 -0.56 -4.07 -4.76
CA ILE A 26 -0.08 -4.49 -3.43
C ILE A 26 1.25 -5.24 -3.56
N ASN A 27 1.40 -6.07 -4.59
CA ASN A 27 2.63 -6.81 -4.85
C ASN A 27 3.78 -5.89 -5.28
N MET A 28 3.53 -4.84 -6.07
CA MET A 28 4.53 -3.81 -6.38
C MET A 28 5.04 -3.15 -5.09
N ALA A 29 4.13 -2.69 -4.22
CA ALA A 29 4.52 -2.11 -2.94
C ALA A 29 5.29 -3.10 -2.06
N ARG A 30 4.89 -4.38 -2.04
CA ARG A 30 5.57 -5.46 -1.29
C ARG A 30 7.01 -5.65 -1.76
N ARG A 31 7.22 -5.71 -3.08
CA ARG A 31 8.54 -5.84 -3.74
C ARG A 31 9.35 -4.55 -3.77
N LYS A 32 8.79 -3.46 -3.23
CA LYS A 32 9.34 -2.10 -3.26
C LYS A 32 9.58 -1.56 -4.69
N GLU A 33 8.79 -2.01 -5.66
CA GLU A 33 8.85 -1.53 -7.04
C GLU A 33 8.21 -0.12 -7.12
N GLY A 34 8.98 0.87 -7.58
CA GLY A 34 8.47 2.24 -7.77
C GLY A 34 8.05 2.95 -6.48
N VAL A 35 8.63 2.57 -5.32
CA VAL A 35 8.37 3.22 -4.03
C VAL A 35 8.93 4.63 -4.04
N ALA A 36 8.04 5.62 -3.94
CA ALA A 36 8.38 7.03 -3.83
C ALA A 36 8.76 7.43 -2.40
N LYS A 37 8.17 6.77 -1.40
CA LYS A 37 8.49 6.98 0.02
C LYS A 37 8.23 5.72 0.82
N GLU A 38 9.06 5.47 1.82
CA GLU A 38 8.84 4.47 2.86
C GLU A 38 8.96 5.14 4.24
N GLU A 39 8.09 4.77 5.17
CA GLU A 39 8.10 5.28 6.54
C GLU A 39 7.78 4.14 7.52
N VAL A 40 8.63 3.96 8.53
CA VAL A 40 8.37 3.05 9.64
C VAL A 40 7.75 3.84 10.79
N GLN A 41 6.56 3.43 11.21
CA GLN A 41 5.84 4.06 12.31
C GLN A 41 6.38 3.59 13.67
N LYS A 42 6.06 4.34 14.74
CA LYS A 42 6.46 3.96 16.12
C LYS A 42 5.96 2.58 16.56
N ASP A 43 4.84 2.11 16.01
CA ASP A 43 4.27 0.78 16.27
C ASP A 43 4.84 -0.33 15.36
N GLY A 44 5.86 -0.01 14.56
CA GLY A 44 6.52 -0.93 13.63
C GLY A 44 5.79 -1.11 12.30
N ARG A 45 4.60 -0.53 12.09
CA ARG A 45 3.94 -0.60 10.77
C ARG A 45 4.76 0.13 9.72
N ILE A 46 4.78 -0.42 8.52
CA ILE A 46 5.54 0.14 7.40
C ILE A 46 4.56 0.74 6.40
N ARG A 47 4.71 2.02 6.09
CA ARG A 47 3.95 2.71 5.03
C ARG A 47 4.83 2.84 3.80
N ARG A 48 4.33 2.41 2.65
CA ARG A 48 4.96 2.61 1.34
C ARG A 48 4.02 3.39 0.43
N TRP A 49 4.53 4.39 -0.25
CA TRP A 49 3.82 5.10 -1.30
C TRP A 49 4.39 4.68 -2.64
N ILE A 50 3.55 4.11 -3.50
CA ILE A 50 3.90 3.79 -4.89
C ILE A 50 3.05 4.63 -5.83
N TYR A 51 3.62 5.05 -6.95
CA TYR A 51 2.85 5.71 -7.99
C TYR A 51 2.11 4.67 -8.83
N ILE A 52 0.81 4.87 -9.03
CA ILE A 52 0.00 4.04 -9.92
C ILE A 52 -0.34 4.87 -11.15
N GLU A 53 0.38 4.61 -12.25
CA GLU A 53 0.25 5.34 -13.51
C GLU A 53 -1.20 5.31 -14.02
N GLU A 54 -1.83 4.14 -14.02
CA GLU A 54 -3.20 3.91 -14.49
C GLU A 54 -4.25 4.73 -13.72
N ALA A 55 -3.93 5.16 -12.50
CA ALA A 55 -4.81 5.94 -11.63
C ALA A 55 -4.34 7.39 -11.42
N ASP A 56 -3.17 7.73 -11.97
CA ASP A 56 -2.47 9.02 -11.82
C ASP A 56 -2.34 9.45 -10.35
N LYS A 57 -2.09 8.49 -9.45
CA LYS A 57 -2.19 8.69 -7.99
C LYS A 57 -1.17 7.88 -7.23
N TYR A 58 -0.77 8.41 -6.08
CA TYR A 58 0.02 7.65 -5.11
C TYR A 58 -0.87 6.75 -4.25
N LEU A 59 -0.58 5.45 -4.28
CA LEU A 59 -1.20 4.46 -3.41
C LEU A 59 -0.32 4.30 -2.16
N ARG A 60 -0.89 4.61 -0.99
CA ARG A 60 -0.29 4.29 0.30
C ARG A 60 -0.70 2.89 0.72
N VAL A 61 0.29 2.01 0.87
CA VAL A 61 0.13 0.64 1.37
C VAL A 61 0.75 0.55 2.74
N VAL A 62 0.01 -0.03 3.69
CA VAL A 62 0.42 -0.22 5.09
C VAL A 62 0.63 -1.70 5.34
N PHE A 63 1.85 -2.07 5.66
CA PHE A 63 2.27 -3.41 6.05
C PHE A 63 2.43 -3.51 7.56
N LEU A 64 2.29 -4.73 8.09
CA LEU A 64 2.71 -5.07 9.44
C LEU A 64 4.25 -5.04 9.57
N PRO A 65 4.81 -5.17 10.80
CA PRO A 65 6.26 -5.09 11.01
C PRO A 65 7.10 -6.11 10.24
N ASP A 66 6.50 -7.20 9.74
CA ASP A 66 7.17 -8.19 8.89
C ASP A 66 7.49 -7.65 7.47
N GLY A 67 7.01 -6.45 7.11
CA GLY A 67 7.21 -5.85 5.78
C GLY A 67 6.48 -6.55 4.65
N GLU A 68 5.65 -7.55 4.98
CA GLU A 68 5.00 -8.46 4.05
C GLU A 68 3.48 -8.44 4.24
N THR A 69 2.97 -8.60 5.45
CA THR A 69 1.53 -8.74 5.66
C THR A 69 0.81 -7.42 5.44
N VAL A 70 0.01 -7.31 4.36
CA VAL A 70 -0.75 -6.09 4.07
C VAL A 70 -1.89 -5.92 5.08
N HIS A 71 -1.94 -4.74 5.69
CA HIS A 71 -2.97 -4.37 6.66
C HIS A 71 -3.99 -3.39 6.08
N ASN A 72 -3.54 -2.40 5.29
CA ASN A 72 -4.42 -1.40 4.69
C ASN A 72 -3.81 -0.84 3.39
N ALA A 73 -4.63 -0.33 2.49
CA ALA A 73 -4.16 0.35 1.28
C ALA A 73 -5.21 1.36 0.78
N PHE A 74 -4.77 2.55 0.33
CA PHE A 74 -5.64 3.57 -0.24
C PHE A 74 -4.87 4.66 -0.99
N PHE A 75 -5.53 5.34 -1.92
CA PHE A 75 -4.94 6.49 -2.59
C PHE A 75 -4.81 7.65 -1.60
N ASP A 76 -3.59 8.16 -1.44
CA ASP A 76 -3.27 9.21 -0.50
C ASP A 76 -3.30 10.56 -1.22
N ARG A 77 -4.39 11.32 -1.00
CA ARG A 77 -4.63 12.62 -1.64
C ARG A 77 -3.73 13.72 -1.14
N ASN A 78 -3.08 13.53 0.01
CA ASN A 78 -2.22 14.52 0.62
C ASN A 78 -0.74 14.24 0.33
N PHE A 79 -0.42 13.11 -0.30
CA PHE A 79 0.94 12.79 -0.66
C PHE A 79 1.27 13.42 -2.01
N ASN A 80 1.99 14.54 -1.94
CA ASN A 80 2.74 15.06 -3.06
C ASN A 80 4.18 14.59 -2.89
N LYS A 81 4.73 13.95 -3.92
CA LYS A 81 6.17 13.67 -3.95
C LYS A 81 6.85 15.04 -3.97
N GLU A 82 7.46 15.42 -2.85
CA GLU A 82 8.35 16.58 -2.84
C GLU A 82 9.44 16.28 -3.86
N VAL A 83 9.49 17.09 -4.91
CA VAL A 83 10.58 17.10 -5.86
C VAL A 83 11.68 17.88 -5.15
N THR A 84 12.60 17.16 -4.51
CA THR A 84 13.92 17.73 -4.19
C THR A 84 14.74 17.81 -5.46
#